data_AF-A0A1L8DCX5-F1
#
_entry.id   AF-A0A1L8DCX5-F1
#
_cell.length_a   1.000
_cell.length_b   1.000
_cell.length_c   1.000
_cell.angle_alpha   90.00
_cell.angle_beta   90.00
_cell.angle_gamma   90.00
#
_symmetry.space_group_name_H-M   'P 1'
#
loop_
_entity.id
_entity.type
_entity.pdbx_description
1 polymer ?
#
loop_
_entity_poly.entity_id
_entity_poly.type
_entity_poly.pdbx_seq_one_letter_code
_entity_poly.pdbx_strand_id
1 'polypeptide(L)'
;MDYEDIVNTEEISSQPERKETGKRGRKPGRKASTEKVDVKAKLERSRQSARECRARKKLRYQYLEELVADREKAVLTLRGELERYRQMAVELDSGRVPDNLQAILEDLGAMKQE
;
A
#
# COMPACT_ATOMS: atom_id res chain seq x y z
N MET A 1 -20.68 -7.70 1.04
CA MET A 1 -19.36 -8.06 1.59
C MET A 1 -19.08 -7.01 2.63
N ASP A 2 -19.34 -7.34 3.89
CA ASP A 2 -19.37 -6.39 4.98
C ASP A 2 -17.97 -6.24 5.60
N TYR A 3 -17.67 -5.01 6.03
CA TYR A 3 -16.36 -4.51 6.46
C TYR A 3 -15.75 -5.28 7.66
N GLU A 4 -16.56 -6.11 8.33
CA GLU A 4 -16.21 -6.92 9.50
C GLU A 4 -15.38 -8.18 9.14
N ASP A 5 -15.43 -8.67 7.90
CA ASP A 5 -14.72 -9.92 7.51
C ASP A 5 -13.21 -9.73 7.24
N ILE A 6 -12.73 -8.49 7.11
CA ILE A 6 -11.34 -8.20 6.75
C ILE A 6 -10.38 -8.38 7.95
N VAL A 7 -10.89 -8.26 9.19
CA VAL A 7 -10.06 -8.31 10.41
C VAL A 7 -9.68 -9.75 10.78
N ASN A 8 -10.46 -10.74 10.36
CA ASN A 8 -10.28 -12.15 10.77
C ASN A 8 -9.23 -12.95 9.97
N THR A 9 -8.64 -12.37 8.91
CA THR A 9 -7.69 -13.12 8.06
C THR A 9 -6.22 -12.96 8.50
N GLU A 10 -5.91 -12.03 9.42
CA GLU A 10 -4.52 -11.80 9.88
C GLU A 10 -4.12 -12.65 11.10
N GLU A 11 -5.03 -13.38 11.74
CA GLU A 11 -4.77 -14.22 12.92
C GLU A 11 -5.07 -15.72 12.69
N ILE A 12 -4.51 -16.34 11.66
CA ILE A 12 -4.49 -17.81 11.57
C ILE A 12 -3.06 -18.34 11.36
N SER A 13 -2.58 -18.93 12.45
CA SER A 13 -1.58 -20.00 12.54
C SER A 13 -0.11 -19.64 12.30
N SER A 14 0.51 -19.18 13.38
CA SER A 14 1.93 -19.29 13.63
C SER A 14 2.23 -20.51 14.53
N GLN A 15 2.50 -21.68 13.94
CA GLN A 15 3.27 -22.75 14.61
C GLN A 15 3.98 -23.62 13.56
N PRO A 16 5.32 -23.58 13.46
CA PRO A 16 6.08 -24.69 12.89
C PRO A 16 6.32 -25.73 13.99
N GLU A 17 5.61 -26.86 13.96
CA GLU A 17 5.94 -28.01 14.80
C GLU A 17 7.36 -28.51 14.47
N ARG A 18 8.31 -28.27 15.38
CA ARG A 18 9.64 -28.87 15.30
C ARG A 18 9.60 -30.25 15.96
N LYS A 19 9.64 -31.30 15.14
CA LYS A 19 10.06 -32.65 15.60
C LYS A 19 11.49 -32.58 16.12
N GLU A 20 11.67 -32.63 17.44
CA GLU A 20 12.95 -32.96 18.07
C GLU A 20 13.26 -34.44 17.84
N THR A 21 14.10 -34.74 16.85
CA THR A 21 14.59 -36.10 16.63
C THR A 21 15.81 -36.39 17.51
N GLY A 22 15.61 -37.29 18.48
CA GLY A 22 16.56 -38.31 18.92
C GLY A 22 17.99 -37.87 19.29
N LYS A 23 18.19 -37.46 20.54
CA LYS A 23 19.52 -37.46 21.19
C LYS A 23 19.85 -38.88 21.69
N ARG A 24 20.42 -39.74 20.84
CA ARG A 24 21.18 -40.92 21.30
C ARG A 24 22.54 -40.99 20.59
N GLY A 25 23.61 -40.90 21.37
CA GLY A 25 24.96 -41.32 20.98
C GLY A 25 25.84 -40.31 20.23
N ARG A 26 26.28 -39.21 20.86
CA ARG A 26 27.42 -38.41 20.34
C ARG A 26 28.55 -38.33 21.39
N LYS A 27 29.74 -38.82 21.00
CA LYS A 27 30.99 -38.78 21.79
C LYS A 27 31.30 -37.35 22.29
N PRO A 28 31.73 -37.17 23.56
CA PRO A 28 32.03 -35.86 24.12
C PRO A 28 33.35 -35.35 23.53
N GLY A 29 33.35 -34.14 22.96
CA GLY A 29 34.59 -33.40 22.71
C GLY A 29 34.77 -32.70 21.37
N ARG A 30 34.01 -33.01 20.30
CA ARG A 30 34.32 -32.44 18.96
C ARG A 30 33.17 -31.81 18.16
N LYS A 31 31.94 -31.77 18.68
CA LYS A 31 30.74 -31.31 17.92
C LYS A 31 30.02 -30.10 18.49
N ALA A 32 30.38 -29.64 19.69
CA ALA A 32 29.74 -28.50 20.34
C ALA A 32 29.96 -27.17 19.58
N SER A 33 31.07 -27.00 18.85
CA SER A 33 31.33 -25.80 18.05
C SER A 33 30.45 -25.75 16.80
N THR A 34 30.29 -26.84 16.06
CA THR A 34 29.43 -26.92 14.85
C THR A 34 27.96 -26.75 15.20
N GLU A 35 27.48 -27.34 16.29
CA GLU A 35 26.10 -27.15 16.77
C GLU A 35 25.84 -25.70 17.23
N LYS A 36 26.81 -25.05 17.89
CA LYS A 36 26.72 -23.62 18.24
C LYS A 36 26.68 -22.72 16.99
N VAL A 37 27.44 -23.06 15.94
CA VAL A 37 27.42 -22.34 14.66
C VAL A 37 26.06 -22.50 13.96
N ASP A 38 25.47 -23.70 13.97
CA ASP A 38 24.13 -23.92 13.40
C ASP A 38 23.03 -23.18 14.18
N VAL A 39 23.11 -23.13 15.51
CA VAL A 39 22.18 -22.34 16.33
C VAL A 39 22.30 -20.85 16.02
N LYS A 40 23.52 -20.32 15.91
CA LYS A 40 23.77 -18.91 15.54
C LYS A 40 23.23 -18.61 14.14
N ALA A 41 23.45 -19.51 13.18
CA ALA A 41 22.95 -19.35 11.81
C ALA A 41 21.42 -19.43 11.73
N LYS A 42 20.78 -20.32 12.48
CA LYS A 42 19.31 -20.41 12.58
C LYS A 42 18.72 -19.14 13.21
N LEU A 43 19.34 -18.63 14.28
CA LEU A 43 18.90 -17.41 14.93
C LEU A 43 19.01 -16.20 13.97
N GLU A 44 20.11 -16.11 13.22
CA GLU A 44 20.29 -15.01 12.26
C GLU A 44 19.31 -15.09 11.09
N ARG A 45 19.03 -16.29 10.56
CA ARG A 45 17.96 -16.48 9.56
C ARG A 45 16.59 -16.06 10.08
N SER A 46 16.25 -16.42 11.32
CA SER A 46 14.98 -16.02 11.94
C SER A 46 14.87 -14.52 12.17
N ARG A 47 16.00 -13.86 12.49
CA ARG A 47 16.04 -12.39 12.61
C ARG A 47 15.88 -11.73 11.26
N GLN A 48 16.54 -12.26 10.23
CA GLN A 48 16.46 -11.75 8.88
C GLN A 48 15.04 -11.87 8.32
N SER A 49 14.39 -13.02 8.46
CA SER A 49 12.99 -13.18 8.02
C SER A 49 12.03 -12.23 8.75
N ALA A 50 12.24 -11.99 10.05
CA ALA A 50 11.47 -11.02 10.80
C ALA A 50 11.68 -9.57 10.31
N ARG A 51 12.92 -9.21 9.94
CA ARG A 51 13.25 -7.90 9.35
C ARG A 51 12.59 -7.74 7.98
N GLU A 52 12.70 -8.74 7.13
CA GLU A 52 12.09 -8.75 5.79
C GLU A 52 10.56 -8.67 5.87
N CYS A 53 9.94 -9.37 6.81
CA CYS A 53 8.51 -9.27 7.07
C CYS A 53 8.10 -7.82 7.40
N ARG A 54 8.83 -7.16 8.30
CA ARG A 54 8.57 -5.74 8.64
C ARG A 54 8.80 -4.81 7.46
N ALA A 55 9.89 -5.00 6.71
CA ALA A 55 10.19 -4.20 5.53
C ALA A 55 9.10 -4.34 4.45
N ARG A 56 8.65 -5.58 4.19
CA ARG A 56 7.56 -5.86 3.26
C ARG A 56 6.24 -5.23 3.73
N LYS A 57 5.92 -5.33 5.02
CA LYS A 57 4.71 -4.70 5.59
C LYS A 57 4.74 -3.19 5.41
N LYS A 58 5.89 -2.55 5.70
CA LYS A 58 6.07 -1.11 5.50
C LYS A 58 5.88 -0.72 4.03
N LEU A 59 6.52 -1.44 3.11
CA LEU A 59 6.40 -1.15 1.67
C LEU A 59 4.95 -1.33 1.18
N ARG A 60 4.26 -2.38 1.64
CA ARG A 60 2.85 -2.61 1.28
C ARG A 60 1.96 -1.46 1.74
N TYR A 61 2.14 -0.99 2.98
CA TYR A 61 1.34 0.11 3.51
C TYR A 61 1.66 1.43 2.84
N GLN A 62 2.93 1.70 2.56
CA GLN A 62 3.33 2.88 1.79
C GLN A 62 2.65 2.91 0.41
N TYR A 63 2.68 1.80 -0.33
CA TYR A 63 2.01 1.72 -1.63
C TYR A 63 0.50 1.95 -1.54
N LEU A 64 -0.16 1.36 -0.53
CA LEU A 64 -1.60 1.55 -0.33
C LEU A 64 -1.93 3.00 0.06
N GLU A 65 -1.11 3.63 0.88
CA GLU A 65 -1.23 5.04 1.27
C GLU A 65 -1.09 5.95 0.04
N GLU A 66 -0.07 5.74 -0.79
CA GLU A 66 0.13 6.47 -2.05
C GLU A 66 -1.08 6.30 -3.00
N LEU A 67 -1.59 5.07 -3.16
CA LEU A 67 -2.74 4.80 -4.03
C LEU A 67 -4.01 5.51 -3.54
N VAL A 68 -4.27 5.50 -2.22
CA VAL A 68 -5.41 6.23 -1.63
C VAL A 68 -5.23 7.73 -1.83
N ALA A 69 -4.06 8.28 -1.51
CA ALA A 69 -3.78 9.70 -1.64
C ALA A 69 -3.96 10.20 -3.09
N ASP A 70 -3.48 9.45 -4.07
CA ASP A 70 -3.64 9.79 -5.49
C ASP A 70 -5.12 9.76 -5.91
N ARG A 71 -5.88 8.77 -5.43
CA ARG A 71 -7.32 8.68 -5.70
C ARG A 71 -8.09 9.82 -5.05
N GLU A 72 -7.80 10.16 -3.81
CA GLU A 72 -8.42 11.29 -3.10
C GLU A 72 -8.14 12.60 -3.82
N LYS A 73 -6.88 12.82 -4.24
CA LYS A 73 -6.49 13.99 -5.04
C LYS A 73 -7.27 14.06 -6.34
N ALA A 74 -7.38 12.95 -7.09
CA ALA A 74 -8.16 12.91 -8.33
C ALA A 74 -9.65 13.25 -8.09
N VAL A 75 -10.24 12.73 -7.01
CA VAL A 75 -11.63 13.05 -6.64
C VAL A 75 -11.81 14.52 -6.33
N LEU A 76 -10.87 15.14 -5.58
CA LEU A 76 -10.92 16.57 -5.28
C LEU A 76 -10.81 17.43 -6.54
N THR A 77 -9.90 17.09 -7.45
CA THR A 77 -9.76 17.78 -8.74
C THR A 77 -11.05 17.69 -9.56
N LEU A 78 -11.61 16.50 -9.71
CA LEU A 78 -12.86 16.29 -10.47
C LEU A 78 -14.06 17.00 -9.83
N ARG A 79 -14.13 17.06 -8.50
CA ARG A 79 -15.17 17.84 -7.80
C ARG A 79 -15.02 19.33 -8.06
N GLY A 80 -13.80 19.86 -8.06
CA GLY A 80 -13.52 21.25 -8.39
C GLY A 80 -13.90 21.59 -9.84
N GLU A 81 -13.58 20.70 -10.78
CA GLU A 81 -14.03 20.80 -12.18
C GLU A 81 -15.56 20.82 -12.30
N LEU A 82 -16.23 19.87 -11.66
CA LEU A 82 -17.68 19.77 -11.70
C LEU A 82 -18.37 21.02 -11.13
N GLU A 83 -17.87 21.56 -10.01
CA GLU A 83 -18.44 22.78 -9.43
C GLU A 83 -18.24 23.99 -10.34
N ARG A 84 -17.09 24.11 -11.02
CA ARG A 84 -16.87 25.15 -12.04
C ARG A 84 -17.92 25.06 -13.15
N TYR A 85 -18.17 23.87 -13.70
CA TYR A 85 -19.20 23.70 -14.74
C TYR A 85 -20.61 23.96 -14.21
N ARG A 86 -20.91 23.57 -12.97
CA ARG A 86 -22.20 23.85 -12.33
C ARG A 86 -22.45 25.35 -12.20
N GLN A 87 -21.46 26.10 -11.74
CA GLN A 87 -21.54 27.56 -11.62
C GLN A 87 -21.73 28.23 -12.99
N MET A 88 -20.99 27.76 -14.00
CA MET A 88 -21.14 28.22 -15.37
C MET A 88 -22.55 27.97 -15.92
N ALA A 89 -23.12 26.79 -15.70
CA ALA A 89 -24.48 26.48 -16.13
C ALA A 89 -25.50 27.45 -15.50
N VAL A 90 -25.36 27.76 -14.19
CA VAL A 90 -26.22 28.74 -13.50
C VAL A 90 -26.10 30.14 -14.11
N GLU A 91 -24.89 30.57 -14.49
CA GLU A 91 -24.68 31.87 -15.14
C GLU A 91 -25.31 31.92 -16.53
N LEU A 92 -25.11 30.88 -17.34
CA LEU A 92 -25.71 30.75 -18.67
C LEU A 92 -27.23 30.71 -18.61
N ASP A 93 -27.81 29.97 -17.67
CA ASP A 93 -29.27 29.92 -17.44
C ASP A 93 -29.81 31.30 -17.02
N SER A 94 -28.98 32.12 -16.35
CA SER A 94 -29.32 33.51 -16.02
C SER A 94 -29.10 34.51 -17.17
N GLY A 95 -28.74 34.02 -18.36
CA GLY A 95 -28.46 34.83 -19.55
C GLY A 95 -27.13 35.58 -19.49
N ARG A 96 -26.24 35.23 -18.56
CA ARG A 96 -24.90 35.81 -18.44
C ARG A 96 -23.87 34.88 -19.08
N VAL A 97 -22.98 35.46 -19.88
CA VAL A 97 -21.82 34.74 -20.40
C VAL A 97 -20.69 34.86 -19.37
N PRO A 98 -20.08 33.75 -18.92
CA PRO A 98 -18.97 33.80 -17.98
C PRO A 98 -17.76 34.53 -18.56
N ASP A 99 -17.13 35.41 -17.78
CA ASP A 99 -15.94 36.18 -18.21
C ASP A 99 -14.73 35.28 -18.53
N ASN A 100 -14.68 34.09 -17.94
CA ASN A 100 -13.62 33.10 -18.14
C ASN A 100 -13.90 32.08 -19.27
N LEU A 101 -14.94 32.30 -20.09
CA LEU A 101 -15.32 31.39 -21.17
C LEU A 101 -14.16 31.12 -22.14
N GLN A 102 -13.36 32.15 -22.47
CA GLN A 102 -12.21 32.03 -23.37
C GLN A 102 -11.19 31.01 -22.86
N ALA A 103 -10.78 31.11 -21.59
CA ALA A 103 -9.81 30.22 -20.97
C ALA A 103 -10.34 28.77 -20.91
N ILE A 104 -11.65 28.60 -20.67
CA ILE A 104 -12.29 27.28 -20.66
C ILE A 104 -12.28 26.66 -22.07
N LEU A 105 -12.54 27.44 -23.12
CA LEU A 105 -12.51 26.97 -24.51
C LEU A 105 -11.09 26.60 -24.97
N GLU A 106 -10.08 27.31 -24.48
CA GLU A 106 -8.67 26.99 -24.68
C GLU A 106 -8.29 25.69 -23.96
N ASP A 107 -8.67 25.54 -22.69
CA ASP A 107 -8.46 24.31 -21.89
C ASP A 107 -9.14 23.09 -22.53
N LEU A 108 -10.31 23.27 -23.13
CA LEU A 108 -11.05 22.21 -23.85
C LEU A 108 -10.48 21.90 -25.23
N GLY A 109 -9.49 22.65 -25.72
CA GLY A 109 -8.94 22.51 -27.08
C GLY A 109 -9.96 22.83 -28.17
N ALA A 110 -11.03 23.56 -27.83
CA ALA A 110 -12.10 23.95 -28.76
C ALA A 110 -11.71 25.15 -29.64
N MET A 111 -10.62 25.85 -29.29
CA MET A 111 -10.03 26.95 -30.05
C MET A 111 -8.89 26.43 -30.92
N LYS A 112 -9.01 26.52 -32.25
CA LYS A 112 -7.86 26.33 -33.14
C LYS A 112 -6.90 27.50 -32.95
N GLN A 113 -5.63 27.21 -32.65
CA GLN A 113 -4.55 28.19 -32.85
C GLN A 113 -4.38 28.37 -34.37
N GLU A 114 -4.60 29.59 -34.86
CA GLU A 114 -4.26 29.98 -36.24
C GLU A 114 -2.74 30.08 -36.44
#